data_AF-A0A380FIY9-F1
#
_entry.id   AF-A0A380FIY9-F1
#
_cell.length_a   1.000
_cell.length_b   1.000
_cell.length_c   1.000
_cell.angle_alpha   90.00
_cell.angle_beta   90.00
_cell.angle_gamma   90.00
#
_symmetry.space_group_name_H-M   'P 1'
#
loop_
_entity.id
_entity.type
_entity.pdbx_description
1 polymer ?
#
loop_
_entity_poly.entity_id
_entity_poly.type
_entity_poly.pdbx_seq_one_letter_code
_entity_poly.pdbx_strand_id
1 'polypeptide(L)'
;MYNTTTTIIGVQHEGYTNGAVLFKQVYKDVPTAVRGGFMGGSTGSGALSRRSAVIATTGDSYAHSDRSWLLGAGMNSHAWGSRSGIINSLESKTTQGKYGQLILNSRGVLTEDNYVTVWGYNADSISKANTSVEIRSVSGNIKSKGTIQAGQNFGDYAEYFESQSGQEIPNGYIVTLDGRYIRKANSNDTPIGVISGTAGVVLGDQMFHHKDKYLKDEFGVTLTQLEKKEWHDDEGNWYEEEIEVPIPNPDFKENDEEEYLSRAERPEWNVVWTCGSSIYANRQHSGCE
;
A
#
# COMPACT_ATOMS: atom_id res chain seq x y z
N MET A 1 38.64 0.54 1.90
CA MET A 1 38.42 1.64 0.94
C MET A 1 37.49 2.69 1.51
N TYR A 2 37.86 3.96 1.36
CA TYR A 2 37.09 5.11 1.85
C TYR A 2 36.17 5.74 0.78
N ASN A 3 36.48 5.58 -0.52
CA ASN A 3 35.66 6.11 -1.60
C ASN A 3 34.49 5.17 -1.93
N THR A 4 33.34 5.69 -2.37
CA THR A 4 32.12 4.91 -2.69
C THR A 4 32.03 4.45 -4.14
N THR A 5 32.99 4.84 -4.98
CA THR A 5 32.89 4.74 -6.44
C THR A 5 33.78 3.66 -7.08
N THR A 6 34.49 2.85 -6.29
CA THR A 6 35.38 1.81 -6.84
C THR A 6 34.60 0.64 -7.42
N THR A 7 34.91 0.28 -8.67
CA THR A 7 34.46 -0.97 -9.28
C THR A 7 35.28 -2.15 -8.73
N ILE A 8 34.61 -3.21 -8.29
CA ILE A 8 35.20 -4.41 -7.71
C ILE A 8 34.66 -5.62 -8.47
N ILE A 9 35.54 -6.43 -9.07
CA ILE A 9 35.18 -7.65 -9.81
C ILE A 9 36.26 -8.70 -9.55
N GLY A 10 35.85 -9.95 -9.32
CA GLY A 10 36.77 -11.10 -9.32
C GLY A 10 37.73 -11.16 -8.13
N VAL A 11 37.31 -10.71 -6.95
CA VAL A 11 38.15 -10.78 -5.74
C VAL A 11 37.90 -12.10 -5.02
N GLN A 12 38.98 -12.88 -4.85
CA GLN A 12 39.02 -14.06 -4.01
C GLN A 12 39.93 -13.79 -2.81
N HIS A 13 39.55 -14.27 -1.63
CA HIS A 13 40.34 -14.14 -0.41
C HIS A 13 40.28 -15.44 0.39
N GLU A 14 41.38 -15.77 1.08
CA GLU A 14 41.49 -16.95 1.95
C GLU A 14 42.36 -16.59 3.15
N GLY A 15 42.01 -17.06 4.35
CA GLY A 15 42.79 -16.83 5.57
C GLY A 15 42.66 -15.42 6.18
N TYR A 16 41.89 -14.52 5.58
CA TYR A 16 41.60 -13.20 6.14
C TYR A 16 40.43 -13.26 7.12
N THR A 17 40.55 -12.57 8.27
CA THR A 17 39.43 -12.40 9.20
C THR A 17 38.27 -11.64 8.55
N ASN A 18 38.59 -10.67 7.68
CA ASN A 18 37.63 -9.86 6.92
C ASN A 18 38.10 -9.78 5.46
N GLY A 19 37.24 -10.20 4.51
CA GLY A 19 37.58 -10.17 3.08
C GLY A 19 37.74 -8.76 2.52
N ALA A 20 36.97 -7.78 3.00
CA ALA A 20 37.20 -6.36 2.67
C ALA A 20 36.66 -5.41 3.75
N VAL A 21 37.21 -4.21 3.79
CA VAL A 21 36.60 -3.07 4.48
C VAL A 21 36.21 -2.04 3.43
N LEU A 22 34.93 -1.91 3.11
CA LEU A 22 34.42 -0.98 2.10
C LEU A 22 33.49 0.02 2.79
N PHE A 23 33.71 1.32 2.58
CA PHE A 23 32.86 2.39 3.11
C PHE A 23 32.72 2.35 4.64
N LYS A 24 33.81 2.02 5.34
CA LYS A 24 33.87 1.78 6.79
C LYS A 24 33.02 0.59 7.27
N GLN A 25 32.48 -0.20 6.35
CA GLN A 25 31.78 -1.45 6.65
C GLN A 25 32.71 -2.64 6.42
N VAL A 26 32.62 -3.59 7.33
CA VAL A 26 33.41 -4.83 7.28
C VAL A 26 32.61 -5.87 6.51
N TYR A 27 33.19 -6.35 5.42
CA TYR A 27 32.64 -7.41 4.59
C TYR A 27 33.40 -8.69 4.87
N LYS A 28 32.67 -9.73 5.30
CA LYS A 28 33.22 -11.08 5.39
C LYS A 28 33.71 -11.54 4.01
N ASP A 29 32.87 -11.35 3.00
CA ASP A 29 33.17 -11.69 1.60
C ASP A 29 33.12 -10.44 0.72
N VAL A 30 34.09 -10.33 -0.19
CA VAL A 30 34.21 -9.15 -1.05
C VAL A 30 33.09 -9.14 -2.09
N PRO A 31 32.23 -8.10 -2.14
CA PRO A 31 31.15 -8.06 -3.11
C PRO A 31 31.69 -7.72 -4.51
N THR A 32 31.03 -8.25 -5.54
CA THR A 32 31.10 -7.65 -6.89
C THR A 32 30.35 -6.33 -6.86
N ALA A 33 31.05 -5.23 -7.15
CA ALA A 33 30.51 -3.89 -7.08
C ALA A 33 30.76 -3.20 -8.42
N VAL A 34 29.75 -3.13 -9.28
CA VAL A 34 29.82 -2.38 -10.55
C VAL A 34 29.30 -0.95 -10.36
N ARG A 35 29.63 -0.04 -11.27
CA ARG A 35 29.19 1.37 -11.24
C ARG A 35 28.59 1.75 -12.58
N GLY A 36 27.65 2.69 -12.55
CA GLY A 36 26.82 2.99 -13.71
C GLY A 36 25.56 2.14 -13.74
N GLY A 37 24.79 2.28 -14.83
CA GLY A 37 23.61 1.46 -15.06
C GLY A 37 23.95 -0.02 -15.08
N PHE A 38 23.13 -0.83 -14.40
CA PHE A 38 23.33 -2.28 -14.33
C PHE A 38 22.43 -3.01 -15.33
N MET A 39 23.01 -3.95 -16.08
CA MET A 39 22.27 -4.85 -16.96
C MET A 39 22.69 -6.29 -16.69
N GLY A 40 21.73 -7.18 -16.42
CA GLY A 40 22.01 -8.60 -16.16
C GLY A 40 20.96 -9.52 -16.78
N GLY A 41 21.39 -10.51 -17.57
CA GLY A 41 20.49 -11.50 -18.18
C GLY A 41 19.47 -10.91 -19.16
N SER A 42 19.82 -9.80 -19.82
CA SER A 42 18.90 -8.98 -20.61
C SER A 42 19.38 -8.86 -22.06
N THR A 43 18.48 -8.79 -23.04
CA THR A 43 18.81 -8.70 -24.49
C THR A 43 17.97 -7.65 -25.20
N GLY A 44 18.62 -6.73 -25.92
CA GLY A 44 17.92 -5.63 -26.59
C GLY A 44 17.19 -4.70 -25.62
N SER A 45 17.80 -4.40 -24.48
CA SER A 45 17.26 -3.52 -23.43
C SER A 45 18.42 -2.77 -22.77
N GLY A 46 18.16 -1.78 -21.90
CA GLY A 46 19.22 -0.88 -21.42
C GLY A 46 18.95 -0.17 -20.09
N ALA A 47 19.94 -0.17 -19.20
CA ALA A 47 20.00 0.76 -18.07
C ALA A 47 20.77 2.02 -18.49
N LEU A 48 20.04 3.08 -18.86
CA LEU A 48 20.61 4.28 -19.48
C LEU A 48 21.16 5.29 -18.46
N SER A 49 20.57 5.33 -17.27
CA SER A 49 21.03 6.20 -16.18
C SER A 49 22.11 5.55 -15.32
N ARG A 50 22.94 6.37 -14.67
CA ARG A 50 24.06 5.92 -13.84
C ARG A 50 23.57 5.09 -12.64
N ARG A 51 22.36 5.32 -12.14
CA ARG A 51 21.77 4.59 -11.01
C ARG A 51 20.52 3.81 -11.42
N SER A 52 20.43 3.33 -12.66
CA SER A 52 19.34 2.46 -13.11
C SER A 52 19.75 0.99 -13.21
N ALA A 53 18.76 0.10 -13.27
CA ALA A 53 18.99 -1.35 -13.36
C ALA A 53 17.98 -2.06 -14.28
N VAL A 54 18.46 -3.00 -15.08
CA VAL A 54 17.65 -3.81 -15.99
C VAL A 54 18.04 -5.28 -15.88
N ILE A 55 17.11 -6.13 -15.43
CA ILE A 55 17.35 -7.55 -15.18
C ILE A 55 16.31 -8.40 -15.90
N ALA A 56 16.75 -9.47 -16.57
CA ALA A 56 15.88 -10.42 -17.27
C ALA A 56 14.87 -9.76 -18.22
N THR A 57 15.29 -8.68 -18.89
CA THR A 57 14.39 -7.80 -19.64
C THR A 57 14.78 -7.78 -21.11
N THR A 58 13.80 -7.76 -22.02
CA THR A 58 14.04 -7.87 -23.46
C THR A 58 13.25 -6.87 -24.31
N GLY A 59 13.55 -6.79 -25.61
CA GLY A 59 12.66 -6.16 -26.59
C GLY A 59 12.52 -4.66 -26.42
N ASP A 60 13.56 -3.91 -26.76
CA ASP A 60 13.63 -2.44 -26.78
C ASP A 60 13.13 -1.76 -25.50
N SER A 61 13.55 -2.28 -24.34
CA SER A 61 13.06 -1.80 -23.03
C SER A 61 14.16 -1.13 -22.22
N TYR A 62 13.88 0.02 -21.61
CA TYR A 62 14.93 0.84 -20.97
C TYR A 62 14.54 1.48 -19.64
N ALA A 63 15.52 1.56 -18.74
CA ALA A 63 15.44 2.34 -17.51
C ALA A 63 16.22 3.66 -17.67
N HIS A 64 15.49 4.78 -17.75
CA HIS A 64 15.96 6.08 -18.21
C HIS A 64 16.48 7.02 -17.11
N SER A 65 16.01 6.86 -15.87
CA SER A 65 16.25 7.82 -14.79
C SER A 65 17.07 7.20 -13.65
N ASP A 66 17.77 8.01 -12.87
CA ASP A 66 18.43 7.56 -11.65
C ASP A 66 17.38 6.97 -10.71
N ARG A 67 17.70 5.78 -10.19
CA ARG A 67 16.80 4.97 -9.38
C ARG A 67 15.56 4.52 -10.17
N SER A 68 15.65 4.33 -11.49
CA SER A 68 14.63 3.59 -12.24
C SER A 68 15.06 2.17 -12.59
N TRP A 69 14.10 1.25 -12.77
CA TRP A 69 14.42 -0.15 -13.01
C TRP A 69 13.40 -0.93 -13.85
N LEU A 70 13.88 -1.99 -14.50
CA LEU A 70 13.08 -3.01 -15.19
C LEU A 70 13.47 -4.40 -14.70
N LEU A 71 12.49 -5.21 -14.29
CA LEU A 71 12.70 -6.58 -13.79
C LEU A 71 11.74 -7.54 -14.50
N GLY A 72 12.24 -8.43 -15.35
CA GLY A 72 11.38 -9.35 -16.10
C GLY A 72 10.42 -8.63 -17.05
N ALA A 73 10.79 -7.45 -17.55
CA ALA A 73 9.94 -6.66 -18.44
C ALA A 73 10.26 -6.93 -19.91
N GLY A 74 9.44 -6.43 -20.82
CA GLY A 74 9.85 -6.40 -22.22
C GLY A 74 8.91 -5.68 -23.17
N MET A 75 9.12 -5.91 -24.47
CA MET A 75 8.28 -5.37 -25.55
C MET A 75 8.04 -3.87 -25.39
N ASN A 76 9.06 -3.03 -25.59
CA ASN A 76 8.97 -1.57 -25.52
C ASN A 76 8.49 -1.05 -24.15
N SER A 77 9.05 -1.61 -23.07
CA SER A 77 8.79 -1.14 -21.70
C SER A 77 9.81 -0.10 -21.24
N HIS A 78 9.35 1.04 -20.73
CA HIS A 78 10.22 2.16 -20.40
C HIS A 78 9.95 2.72 -19.00
N ALA A 79 10.96 2.68 -18.15
CA ALA A 79 10.92 3.22 -16.80
C ALA A 79 11.62 4.58 -16.71
N TRP A 80 10.84 5.65 -16.65
CA TRP A 80 11.26 7.01 -16.31
C TRP A 80 10.85 7.41 -14.89
N GLY A 81 11.46 8.48 -14.41
CA GLY A 81 11.18 9.04 -13.11
C GLY A 81 11.99 8.37 -12.02
N SER A 82 12.36 9.14 -11.00
CA SER A 82 13.19 8.61 -9.94
C SER A 82 12.36 7.72 -9.00
N ARG A 83 12.95 6.61 -8.55
CA ARG A 83 12.28 5.60 -7.72
C ARG A 83 11.08 4.96 -8.44
N SER A 84 11.23 4.72 -9.74
CA SER A 84 10.16 4.19 -10.57
C SER A 84 10.57 2.91 -11.27
N GLY A 85 9.67 1.94 -11.41
CA GLY A 85 10.00 0.71 -12.11
C GLY A 85 8.85 -0.08 -12.67
N ILE A 86 9.20 -1.06 -13.48
CA ILE A 86 8.29 -1.97 -14.17
C ILE A 86 8.74 -3.40 -13.92
N ILE A 87 7.82 -4.23 -13.44
CA ILE A 87 8.08 -5.62 -13.05
C ILE A 87 7.11 -6.56 -13.77
N ASN A 88 7.63 -7.66 -14.34
CA ASN A 88 6.84 -8.71 -15.00
C ASN A 88 5.80 -8.14 -15.99
N SER A 89 6.19 -7.15 -16.79
CA SER A 89 5.24 -6.42 -17.64
C SER A 89 5.75 -6.22 -19.05
N LEU A 90 4.83 -6.05 -19.98
CA LEU A 90 5.09 -5.83 -21.40
C LEU A 90 4.52 -4.48 -21.83
N GLU A 91 5.12 -3.79 -22.81
CA GLU A 91 4.56 -2.57 -23.42
C GLU A 91 4.09 -1.54 -22.38
N SER A 92 4.88 -1.30 -21.33
CA SER A 92 4.44 -0.47 -20.19
C SER A 92 5.37 0.71 -19.95
N LYS A 93 4.83 1.82 -19.44
CA LYS A 93 5.56 3.09 -19.30
C LYS A 93 5.27 3.78 -17.97
N THR A 94 6.31 4.14 -17.24
CA THR A 94 6.20 5.20 -16.22
C THR A 94 6.42 6.57 -16.88
N THR A 95 6.32 7.68 -16.16
CA THR A 95 6.31 9.02 -16.78
C THR A 95 7.53 9.82 -16.36
N GLN A 96 8.19 10.46 -17.33
CA GLN A 96 9.30 11.37 -17.07
C GLN A 96 8.83 12.55 -16.22
N GLY A 97 9.70 13.00 -15.31
CA GLY A 97 9.36 14.04 -14.35
C GLY A 97 8.47 13.59 -13.20
N LYS A 98 7.94 12.36 -13.21
CA LYS A 98 7.23 11.77 -12.06
C LYS A 98 8.18 10.89 -11.24
N TYR A 99 7.73 10.38 -10.10
CA TYR A 99 8.54 9.61 -9.17
C TYR A 99 7.72 8.67 -8.30
N GLY A 100 8.35 7.61 -7.78
CA GLY A 100 7.66 6.65 -6.91
C GLY A 100 6.57 5.88 -7.65
N GLN A 101 6.82 5.48 -8.90
CA GLN A 101 5.83 4.82 -9.75
C GLN A 101 6.15 3.33 -9.91
N LEU A 102 5.15 2.47 -9.79
CA LEU A 102 5.33 1.04 -9.99
C LEU A 102 4.27 0.48 -10.93
N ILE A 103 4.71 -0.20 -12.00
CA ILE A 103 3.86 -1.04 -12.83
C ILE A 103 4.24 -2.51 -12.56
N LEU A 104 3.24 -3.34 -12.28
CA LEU A 104 3.45 -4.75 -11.92
C LEU A 104 2.49 -5.66 -12.68
N ASN A 105 2.99 -6.81 -13.16
CA ASN A 105 2.20 -7.88 -13.78
C ASN A 105 1.22 -7.38 -14.84
N SER A 106 1.70 -6.54 -15.75
CA SER A 106 0.84 -5.74 -16.63
C SER A 106 1.22 -5.84 -18.11
N ARG A 107 0.30 -5.42 -18.98
CA ARG A 107 0.61 -5.17 -20.39
C ARG A 107 -0.06 -3.89 -20.88
N GLY A 108 0.66 -3.04 -21.61
CA GLY A 108 0.07 -1.84 -22.21
C GLY A 108 -0.24 -0.71 -21.20
N VAL A 109 0.38 -0.68 -20.03
CA VAL A 109 -0.02 0.27 -18.96
C VAL A 109 0.87 1.51 -18.94
N LEU A 110 0.26 2.69 -18.81
CA LEU A 110 0.94 3.95 -18.52
C LEU A 110 0.49 4.48 -17.14
N THR A 111 1.43 4.97 -16.33
CA THR A 111 1.11 5.71 -15.11
C THR A 111 1.74 7.09 -15.09
N GLU A 112 0.95 8.10 -14.73
CA GLU A 112 1.32 9.53 -14.76
C GLU A 112 1.28 10.16 -13.38
N ASP A 113 1.07 9.35 -12.34
CA ASP A 113 0.90 9.79 -10.97
C ASP A 113 2.11 9.44 -10.11
N ASN A 114 2.34 10.22 -9.06
CA ASN A 114 3.38 9.94 -8.06
C ASN A 114 2.86 8.98 -6.97
N TYR A 115 3.78 8.25 -6.33
CA TYR A 115 3.49 7.35 -5.19
C TYR A 115 2.35 6.35 -5.46
N VAL A 116 2.44 5.67 -6.60
CA VAL A 116 1.37 4.80 -7.11
C VAL A 116 1.91 3.44 -7.52
N THR A 117 1.12 2.41 -7.27
CA THR A 117 1.27 1.10 -7.93
C THR A 117 0.05 0.86 -8.81
N VAL A 118 0.26 0.52 -10.09
CA VAL A 118 -0.81 0.24 -11.05
C VAL A 118 -0.64 -1.12 -11.70
N TRP A 119 -1.76 -1.81 -11.90
CA TRP A 119 -1.84 -3.07 -12.64
C TRP A 119 -2.88 -2.93 -13.75
N GLY A 120 -2.66 -3.59 -14.88
CA GLY A 120 -3.59 -3.48 -16.01
C GLY A 120 -3.20 -4.34 -17.21
N TYR A 121 -4.10 -4.40 -18.18
CA TYR A 121 -3.89 -5.21 -19.36
C TYR A 121 -4.59 -4.61 -20.58
N ASN A 122 -3.81 -4.37 -21.62
CA ASN A 122 -4.24 -4.17 -22.99
C ASN A 122 -3.05 -4.48 -23.91
N ALA A 123 -3.29 -5.16 -25.03
CA ALA A 123 -2.23 -5.59 -25.94
C ALA A 123 -2.09 -4.71 -27.19
N ASP A 124 -2.95 -3.69 -27.34
CA ASP A 124 -3.06 -2.90 -28.57
C ASP A 124 -2.33 -1.56 -28.46
N SER A 125 -2.32 -0.95 -27.28
CA SER A 125 -1.69 0.35 -27.06
C SER A 125 -1.28 0.56 -25.61
N ILE A 126 -0.31 1.46 -25.42
CA ILE A 126 0.13 1.89 -24.08
C ILE A 126 -0.75 3.06 -23.65
N SER A 127 -1.51 2.91 -22.56
CA SER A 127 -2.41 3.96 -22.08
C SER A 127 -2.72 3.85 -20.58
N LYS A 128 -2.99 5.00 -19.94
CA LYS A 128 -3.50 5.06 -18.56
C LYS A 128 -4.89 4.42 -18.44
N ALA A 129 -5.66 4.43 -19.53
CA ALA A 129 -6.98 3.80 -19.58
C ALA A 129 -6.92 2.27 -19.37
N ASN A 130 -5.75 1.66 -19.55
CA ASN A 130 -5.56 0.22 -19.41
C ASN A 130 -5.38 -0.24 -17.95
N THR A 131 -5.27 0.70 -17.00
CA THR A 131 -5.22 0.41 -15.56
C THR A 131 -6.49 -0.27 -15.10
N SER A 132 -6.36 -1.43 -14.46
CA SER A 132 -7.46 -2.19 -13.85
C SER A 132 -7.47 -2.04 -12.33
N VAL A 133 -6.30 -1.88 -11.71
CA VAL A 133 -6.14 -1.67 -10.26
C VAL A 133 -5.12 -0.55 -10.03
N GLU A 134 -5.43 0.38 -9.12
CA GLU A 134 -4.56 1.47 -8.69
C GLU A 134 -4.53 1.54 -7.16
N ILE A 135 -3.33 1.58 -6.58
CA ILE A 135 -3.11 1.80 -5.15
C ILE A 135 -2.28 3.07 -4.98
N ARG A 136 -2.84 4.08 -4.30
CA ARG A 136 -2.18 5.36 -4.03
C ARG A 136 -1.69 5.42 -2.59
N SER A 137 -0.38 5.53 -2.41
CA SER A 137 0.22 5.50 -1.07
C SER A 137 0.00 6.80 -0.30
N VAL A 138 -0.14 7.94 -0.99
CA VAL A 138 -0.34 9.25 -0.35
C VAL A 138 -1.73 9.36 0.28
N SER A 139 -2.77 8.88 -0.41
CA SER A 139 -4.15 8.97 0.06
C SER A 139 -4.68 7.69 0.72
N GLY A 140 -3.97 6.56 0.57
CA GLY A 140 -4.47 5.25 0.99
C GLY A 140 -5.58 4.68 0.09
N ASN A 141 -5.92 5.36 -1.01
CA ASN A 141 -7.00 4.92 -1.89
C ASN A 141 -6.61 3.69 -2.71
N ILE A 142 -7.53 2.73 -2.75
CA ILE A 142 -7.47 1.55 -3.62
C ILE A 142 -8.64 1.61 -4.59
N LYS A 143 -8.35 1.57 -5.89
CA LYS A 143 -9.37 1.56 -6.96
C LYS A 143 -9.23 0.27 -7.77
N SER A 144 -10.34 -0.38 -8.05
CA SER A 144 -10.41 -1.56 -8.92
C SER A 144 -11.57 -1.42 -9.90
N LYS A 145 -11.36 -1.76 -11.18
CA LYS A 145 -12.43 -1.92 -12.16
C LYS A 145 -13.23 -3.20 -11.96
N GLY A 146 -12.58 -4.22 -11.39
CA GLY A 146 -13.18 -5.52 -11.11
C GLY A 146 -13.83 -5.56 -9.72
N THR A 147 -14.23 -6.76 -9.32
CA THR A 147 -14.78 -6.99 -7.98
C THR A 147 -13.66 -7.25 -6.96
N ILE A 148 -13.91 -6.92 -5.69
CA ILE A 148 -13.11 -7.36 -4.55
C ILE A 148 -13.94 -8.43 -3.84
N GLN A 149 -13.40 -9.64 -3.69
CA GLN A 149 -14.12 -10.80 -3.15
C GLN A 149 -13.44 -11.28 -1.87
N ALA A 150 -14.20 -11.39 -0.77
CA ALA A 150 -13.77 -12.07 0.44
C ALA A 150 -14.11 -13.58 0.33
N GLY A 151 -13.12 -14.46 0.50
CA GLY A 151 -13.23 -15.90 0.21
C GLY A 151 -13.90 -16.75 1.29
N GLN A 152 -14.76 -16.17 2.12
CA GLN A 152 -15.37 -16.80 3.28
C GLN A 152 -16.76 -17.39 2.97
N ASN A 153 -17.10 -18.50 3.63
CA ASN A 153 -18.36 -19.22 3.39
C ASN A 153 -19.61 -18.40 3.77
N PHE A 154 -19.51 -17.66 4.87
CA PHE A 154 -20.49 -16.66 5.30
C PHE A 154 -19.76 -15.35 5.38
N GLY A 155 -20.28 -14.36 4.67
CA GLY A 155 -19.66 -13.06 4.61
C GLY A 155 -20.65 -11.95 4.74
N ASP A 156 -20.27 -10.99 5.55
CA ASP A 156 -21.12 -9.89 5.89
C ASP A 156 -20.38 -8.54 5.92
N TYR A 157 -21.17 -7.47 5.83
CA TYR A 157 -20.71 -6.11 6.05
C TYR A 157 -20.97 -5.76 7.51
N ALA A 158 -19.91 -5.36 8.20
CA ALA A 158 -19.94 -5.07 9.63
C ALA A 158 -19.22 -3.77 9.95
N GLU A 159 -19.56 -3.19 11.10
CA GLU A 159 -18.91 -2.01 11.65
C GLU A 159 -18.57 -2.24 13.12
N TYR A 160 -17.53 -1.58 13.59
CA TYR A 160 -17.16 -1.58 15.01
C TYR A 160 -18.10 -0.71 15.85
N PHE A 161 -18.65 -1.30 16.92
CA PHE A 161 -19.41 -0.61 17.95
C PHE A 161 -18.83 -0.86 19.34
N GLU A 162 -18.91 0.16 20.18
CA GLU A 162 -18.42 0.12 21.56
C GLU A 162 -19.50 -0.44 22.49
N SER A 163 -19.15 -1.43 23.30
CA SER A 163 -20.04 -2.05 24.28
C SER A 163 -20.27 -1.16 25.50
N GLN A 164 -21.49 -1.17 26.02
CA GLN A 164 -21.83 -0.42 27.23
C GLN A 164 -21.06 -0.92 28.47
N SER A 165 -20.75 -2.22 28.51
CA SER A 165 -20.01 -2.85 29.61
C SER A 165 -18.50 -2.60 29.55
N GLY A 166 -17.98 -2.06 28.44
CA GLY A 166 -16.54 -1.98 28.21
C GLY A 166 -15.89 -3.35 28.04
N GLN A 167 -16.64 -4.36 27.59
CA GLN A 167 -16.21 -5.77 27.50
C GLN A 167 -16.78 -6.40 26.23
N GLU A 168 -16.13 -7.46 25.75
CA GLU A 168 -16.56 -8.17 24.55
C GLU A 168 -17.95 -8.80 24.74
N ILE A 169 -18.80 -8.67 23.73
CA ILE A 169 -20.06 -9.38 23.62
C ILE A 169 -19.80 -10.59 22.71
N PRO A 170 -20.09 -11.84 23.14
CA PRO A 170 -19.74 -13.00 22.34
C PRO A 170 -20.42 -13.03 20.95
N ASN A 171 -19.78 -13.71 20.00
CA ASN A 171 -20.32 -13.91 18.65
C ASN A 171 -21.74 -14.49 18.64
N GLY A 172 -22.55 -14.05 17.68
CA GLY A 172 -23.92 -14.51 17.46
C GLY A 172 -24.97 -13.87 18.37
N TYR A 173 -24.60 -13.03 19.34
CA TYR A 173 -25.59 -12.29 20.11
C TYR A 173 -26.22 -11.17 19.28
N ILE A 174 -27.56 -11.08 19.33
CA ILE A 174 -28.31 -9.95 18.81
C ILE A 174 -28.09 -8.75 19.72
N VAL A 175 -27.77 -7.60 19.15
CA VAL A 175 -27.49 -6.37 19.88
C VAL A 175 -28.45 -5.24 19.52
N THR A 176 -28.57 -4.28 20.43
CA THR A 176 -29.33 -3.04 20.29
C THR A 176 -28.50 -1.86 20.79
N LEU A 177 -28.92 -0.64 20.47
CA LEU A 177 -28.30 0.58 20.96
C LEU A 177 -28.79 0.91 22.38
N ASP A 178 -27.85 1.35 23.22
CA ASP A 178 -28.10 2.06 24.47
C ASP A 178 -27.29 3.37 24.45
N GLY A 179 -27.96 4.44 24.04
CA GLY A 179 -27.29 5.70 23.67
C GLY A 179 -26.34 5.50 22.50
N ARG A 180 -25.04 5.74 22.73
CA ARG A 180 -23.96 5.54 21.73
C ARG A 180 -23.33 4.14 21.76
N TYR A 181 -23.69 3.32 22.74
CA TYR A 181 -23.07 2.02 22.98
C TYR A 181 -24.00 0.89 22.54
N ILE A 182 -23.46 -0.33 22.45
CA ILE A 182 -24.23 -1.54 22.23
C ILE A 182 -24.35 -2.39 23.50
N ARG A 183 -25.45 -3.13 23.58
CA ARG A 183 -25.66 -4.21 24.54
C ARG A 183 -26.46 -5.34 23.90
N LYS A 184 -26.51 -6.50 24.56
CA LYS A 184 -27.41 -7.60 24.18
C LYS A 184 -28.86 -7.10 24.13
N ALA A 185 -29.56 -7.42 23.05
CA ALA A 185 -30.97 -7.07 22.88
C ALA A 185 -31.87 -7.95 23.74
N ASN A 186 -32.89 -7.35 24.35
CA ASN A 186 -33.99 -8.03 25.02
C ASN A 186 -35.20 -8.16 24.07
N SER A 187 -36.22 -8.92 24.49
CA SER A 187 -37.39 -9.22 23.67
C SER A 187 -38.18 -8.01 23.15
N ASN A 188 -38.08 -6.86 23.82
CA ASN A 188 -38.78 -5.62 23.46
C ASN A 188 -37.88 -4.57 22.81
N ASP A 189 -36.59 -4.86 22.64
CA ASP A 189 -35.65 -3.94 22.00
C ASP A 189 -35.73 -4.07 20.47
N THR A 190 -35.39 -2.98 19.77
CA THR A 190 -35.17 -3.01 18.32
C THR A 190 -33.75 -3.50 18.05
N PRO A 191 -33.55 -4.65 17.38
CA PRO A 191 -32.21 -5.11 17.00
C PRO A 191 -31.56 -4.17 15.99
N ILE A 192 -30.25 -3.98 16.11
CA ILE A 192 -29.43 -3.24 15.12
C ILE A 192 -28.47 -4.14 14.35
N GLY A 193 -28.26 -5.37 14.83
CA GLY A 193 -27.29 -6.28 14.26
C GLY A 193 -26.98 -7.47 15.16
N VAL A 194 -25.98 -8.23 14.74
CA VAL A 194 -25.48 -9.42 15.44
C VAL A 194 -23.97 -9.32 15.56
N ILE A 195 -23.39 -9.70 16.70
CA ILE A 195 -21.92 -9.76 16.80
C ILE A 195 -21.38 -10.80 15.79
N SER A 196 -20.52 -10.35 14.88
CA SER A 196 -19.99 -11.15 13.77
C SER A 196 -18.51 -11.48 13.96
N GLY A 197 -18.18 -12.75 13.80
CA GLY A 197 -16.80 -13.24 13.69
C GLY A 197 -16.37 -13.54 12.24
N THR A 198 -17.21 -13.23 11.25
CA THR A 198 -17.04 -13.66 9.84
C THR A 198 -17.17 -12.52 8.83
N ALA A 199 -17.08 -11.27 9.30
CA ALA A 199 -17.22 -10.10 8.45
C ALA A 199 -16.14 -10.04 7.37
N GLY A 200 -16.56 -9.83 6.12
CA GLY A 200 -15.65 -9.74 4.97
C GLY A 200 -15.20 -8.33 4.70
N VAL A 201 -16.03 -7.38 5.12
CA VAL A 201 -15.73 -5.96 5.15
C VAL A 201 -16.08 -5.48 6.54
N VAL A 202 -15.07 -4.97 7.25
CA VAL A 202 -15.21 -4.37 8.57
C VAL A 202 -14.88 -2.89 8.47
N LEU A 203 -15.81 -2.04 8.90
CA LEU A 203 -15.66 -0.60 8.88
C LEU A 203 -15.34 -0.04 10.27
N GLY A 204 -14.63 1.09 10.28
CA GLY A 204 -14.46 1.89 11.47
C GLY A 204 -13.37 1.46 12.45
N ASP A 205 -12.42 0.59 12.10
CA ASP A 205 -11.39 0.08 13.04
C ASP A 205 -10.42 1.15 13.58
N GLN A 206 -10.14 2.21 12.80
CA GLN A 206 -9.08 3.18 13.11
C GLN A 206 -7.69 2.51 13.19
N MET A 207 -7.32 1.79 12.12
CA MET A 207 -6.18 0.86 12.08
C MET A 207 -4.80 1.50 12.35
N PHE A 208 -4.56 2.73 11.89
CA PHE A 208 -3.20 3.27 11.79
C PHE A 208 -2.88 4.36 12.81
N HIS A 209 -3.89 5.03 13.34
CA HIS A 209 -3.71 6.14 14.27
C HIS A 209 -5.00 6.44 15.02
N HIS A 210 -4.86 7.13 16.15
CA HIS A 210 -6.00 7.62 16.90
C HIS A 210 -6.93 8.47 16.03
N LYS A 211 -8.24 8.28 16.22
CA LYS A 211 -9.30 8.94 15.42
C LYS A 211 -9.26 10.47 15.45
N ASP A 212 -8.62 11.05 16.47
CA ASP A 212 -8.55 12.49 16.72
C ASP A 212 -7.20 13.10 16.26
N LYS A 213 -6.32 12.31 15.60
CA LYS A 213 -5.02 12.77 15.07
C LYS A 213 -5.16 13.88 14.03
N TYR A 214 -6.24 13.85 13.25
CA TYR A 214 -6.52 14.83 12.20
C TYR A 214 -7.85 15.53 12.44
N LEU A 215 -7.95 16.79 12.02
CA LEU A 215 -9.18 17.55 12.09
C LEU A 215 -10.25 16.95 11.17
N LYS A 216 -11.50 17.03 11.62
CA LYS A 216 -12.68 16.54 10.88
C LYS A 216 -13.75 17.62 10.86
N ASP A 217 -14.58 17.60 9.83
CA ASP A 217 -15.79 18.42 9.78
C ASP A 217 -16.92 17.84 10.66
N GLU A 218 -18.08 18.50 10.66
CA GLU A 218 -19.26 18.09 11.42
C GLU A 218 -19.87 16.74 10.98
N PHE A 219 -19.49 16.23 9.81
CA PHE A 219 -19.92 14.94 9.26
C PHE A 219 -18.86 13.84 9.46
N GLY A 220 -17.71 14.17 10.06
CA GLY A 220 -16.62 13.24 10.31
C GLY A 220 -15.66 13.06 9.13
N VAL A 221 -15.76 13.87 8.07
CA VAL A 221 -14.83 13.86 6.94
C VAL A 221 -13.51 14.51 7.39
N THR A 222 -12.39 13.83 7.15
CA THR A 222 -11.06 14.38 7.43
C THR A 222 -10.83 15.64 6.59
N LEU A 223 -10.55 16.76 7.25
CA LEU A 223 -10.19 18.00 6.57
C LEU A 223 -8.80 17.88 5.95
N THR A 224 -8.66 18.34 4.72
CA THR A 224 -7.41 18.32 3.95
C THR A 224 -6.98 19.73 3.57
N GLN A 225 -5.68 19.88 3.32
CA GLN A 225 -5.08 21.07 2.73
C GLN A 225 -4.23 20.69 1.53
N LEU A 226 -4.09 21.61 0.57
CA LEU A 226 -3.18 21.43 -0.57
C LEU A 226 -1.76 21.80 -0.14
N GLU A 227 -0.84 20.86 -0.29
CA GLU A 227 0.59 21.10 -0.17
C GLU A 227 1.25 21.07 -1.54
N LYS A 228 1.97 22.15 -1.86
CA LYS A 228 2.82 22.21 -3.05
C LYS A 228 4.09 21.41 -2.83
N LYS A 229 4.40 20.48 -3.74
CA LYS A 229 5.66 19.74 -3.79
C LYS A 229 6.40 20.11 -5.07
N GLU A 230 7.68 20.41 -4.93
CA GLU A 230 8.57 20.79 -6.04
C GLU A 230 9.79 19.87 -6.06
N TRP A 231 10.24 19.48 -7.25
CA TRP A 231 11.42 18.64 -7.42
C TRP A 231 12.07 18.85 -8.78
N HIS A 232 13.27 18.27 -8.95
CA HIS A 232 13.98 18.21 -10.21
C HIS A 232 14.18 16.76 -10.66
N ASP A 233 14.20 16.54 -11.97
CA ASP A 233 14.69 15.27 -12.54
C ASP A 233 16.21 15.26 -12.68
N ASP A 234 16.74 14.20 -13.29
CA ASP A 234 18.18 14.00 -13.46
C ASP A 234 18.81 14.95 -14.49
N GLU A 235 18.00 15.55 -15.38
CA GLU A 235 18.41 16.55 -16.35
C GLU A 235 18.34 17.98 -15.77
N GLY A 236 17.82 18.13 -14.55
CA GLY A 236 17.62 19.40 -13.87
C GLY A 236 16.30 20.08 -14.22
N ASN A 237 15.43 19.43 -14.99
CA ASN A 237 14.09 19.95 -15.30
C ASN A 237 13.28 20.05 -14.00
N TRP A 238 12.60 21.17 -13.80
CA TRP A 238 11.81 21.44 -12.60
C TRP A 238 10.35 21.01 -12.79
N TYR A 239 9.75 20.49 -11.72
CA TYR A 239 8.37 20.01 -11.68
C TYR A 239 7.70 20.43 -10.39
N GLU A 240 6.37 20.58 -10.45
CA GLU A 240 5.51 20.81 -9.29
C GLU A 240 4.26 19.92 -9.32
N GLU A 241 3.70 19.67 -8.14
CA GLU A 241 2.41 19.03 -7.94
C GLU A 241 1.78 19.51 -6.63
N GLU A 242 0.46 19.68 -6.64
CA GLU A 242 -0.32 19.90 -5.43
C GLU A 242 -0.87 18.57 -4.93
N ILE A 243 -0.59 18.24 -3.67
CA ILE A 243 -1.12 17.03 -3.02
C ILE A 243 -2.06 17.43 -1.88
N GLU A 244 -3.18 16.73 -1.76
CA GLU A 244 -4.05 16.84 -0.60
C GLU A 244 -3.48 16.04 0.56
N VAL A 245 -3.28 16.69 1.71
CA VAL A 245 -2.83 16.03 2.94
C VAL A 245 -3.79 16.33 4.10
N PRO A 246 -3.99 15.40 5.04
CA PRO A 246 -4.81 15.63 6.23
C PRO A 246 -4.26 16.77 7.11
N ILE A 247 -5.15 17.62 7.65
CA ILE A 247 -4.77 18.69 8.58
C ILE A 247 -4.59 18.11 10.00
N PRO A 248 -3.38 18.19 10.61
CA PRO A 248 -3.17 17.72 11.98
C PRO A 248 -4.04 18.45 12.99
N ASN A 249 -4.54 17.73 13.99
CA ASN A 249 -5.26 18.33 15.11
C ASN A 249 -4.27 18.92 16.13
N PRO A 250 -4.24 20.24 16.37
CA PRO A 250 -3.30 20.87 17.30
C PRO A 250 -3.52 20.46 18.77
N ASP A 251 -4.74 20.03 19.12
CA ASP A 251 -5.06 19.58 20.48
C ASP A 251 -4.69 18.11 20.71
N PHE A 252 -4.38 17.36 19.63
CA PHE A 252 -3.95 15.98 19.73
C PHE A 252 -2.49 15.92 20.20
N LYS A 253 -2.28 15.33 21.37
CA LYS A 253 -0.95 15.05 21.90
C LYS A 253 -0.64 13.58 21.65
N GLU A 254 0.31 13.33 20.75
CA GLU A 254 0.88 12.01 20.58
C GLU A 254 1.69 11.72 21.86
N ASN A 255 1.16 10.85 22.72
CA ASN A 255 1.80 10.50 23.97
C ASN A 255 2.71 9.29 23.70
N ASP A 256 4.02 9.52 23.62
CA ASP A 256 5.01 8.46 23.33
C ASP A 256 5.05 7.36 24.43
N GLU A 257 4.41 7.58 25.58
CA GLU A 257 4.34 6.63 26.71
C GLU A 257 3.15 5.67 26.65
N GLU A 258 2.11 5.96 25.87
CA GLU A 258 0.93 5.09 25.70
C GLU A 258 0.87 4.58 24.25
N GLU A 259 1.13 3.29 24.06
CA GLU A 259 0.98 2.63 22.77
C GLU A 259 -0.49 2.71 22.32
N TYR A 260 -0.75 3.36 21.18
CA TYR A 260 -2.09 3.43 20.61
C TYR A 260 -2.55 2.02 20.19
N LEU A 261 -3.60 1.52 20.85
CA LEU A 261 -4.28 0.29 20.44
C LEU A 261 -5.41 0.59 19.47
N SER A 262 -5.44 -0.15 18.37
CA SER A 262 -6.55 -0.13 17.41
C SER A 262 -7.85 -0.62 18.06
N ARG A 263 -9.01 -0.40 17.42
CA ARG A 263 -10.27 -0.92 17.97
C ARG A 263 -10.28 -2.44 17.99
N ALA A 264 -9.69 -3.09 16.99
CA ALA A 264 -9.53 -4.55 16.96
C ALA A 264 -8.81 -5.15 18.19
N GLU A 265 -7.96 -4.39 18.86
CA GLU A 265 -7.17 -4.83 20.02
C GLU A 265 -7.82 -4.48 21.37
N ARG A 266 -8.98 -3.82 21.34
CA ARG A 266 -9.68 -3.31 22.52
C ARG A 266 -10.98 -4.08 22.75
N PRO A 267 -11.14 -4.77 23.91
CA PRO A 267 -12.25 -5.71 24.14
C PRO A 267 -13.63 -5.06 24.12
N GLU A 268 -13.72 -3.77 24.40
CA GLU A 268 -14.98 -3.03 24.34
C GLU A 268 -15.50 -2.82 22.91
N TRP A 269 -14.66 -2.94 21.88
CA TRP A 269 -15.04 -2.76 20.48
C TRP A 269 -15.42 -4.09 19.84
N ASN A 270 -16.63 -4.15 19.33
CA ASN A 270 -17.24 -5.37 18.81
C ASN A 270 -17.62 -5.18 17.34
N VAL A 271 -17.35 -6.18 16.51
CA VAL A 271 -17.75 -6.19 15.10
C VAL A 271 -19.23 -6.57 15.02
N VAL A 272 -20.08 -5.63 14.59
CA VAL A 272 -21.52 -5.83 14.47
C VAL A 272 -21.92 -5.91 13.01
N TRP A 273 -22.55 -7.02 12.66
CA TRP A 273 -23.23 -7.21 11.39
C TRP A 273 -24.29 -6.14 11.15
N THR A 274 -24.21 -5.41 10.04
CA THR A 274 -25.20 -4.39 9.67
C THR A 274 -26.02 -4.78 8.44
N CYS A 275 -25.43 -5.47 7.47
CA CYS A 275 -26.15 -5.98 6.29
C CYS A 275 -25.44 -7.15 5.60
N GLY A 276 -26.20 -7.99 4.89
CA GLY A 276 -25.69 -9.18 4.22
C GLY A 276 -26.76 -10.27 4.08
N SER A 277 -26.44 -11.32 3.31
CA SER A 277 -27.42 -12.37 2.98
C SER A 277 -27.55 -13.46 4.05
N SER A 278 -26.56 -13.63 4.93
CA SER A 278 -26.58 -14.68 5.95
C SER A 278 -25.61 -14.37 7.11
N ILE A 279 -26.08 -14.55 8.34
CA ILE A 279 -25.30 -14.40 9.58
C ILE A 279 -25.73 -15.50 10.56
N TYR A 280 -24.82 -16.01 11.39
CA TYR A 280 -25.18 -16.91 12.48
C TYR A 280 -25.61 -16.10 13.71
N ALA A 281 -26.84 -16.29 14.16
CA ALA A 281 -27.35 -15.75 15.41
C ALA A 281 -27.62 -16.87 16.42
N ASN A 282 -27.33 -16.60 17.69
CA ASN A 282 -27.57 -17.52 18.79
C ASN A 282 -29.09 -17.63 19.02
N ARG A 283 -29.67 -18.82 18.81
CA ARG A 283 -31.09 -19.07 19.06
C ARG A 283 -31.33 -19.10 20.57
N GLN A 284 -31.76 -17.97 21.14
CA GLN A 284 -32.12 -17.90 22.55
C GLN A 284 -33.47 -18.59 22.87
N HIS A 285 -34.29 -18.90 21.86
CA HIS A 285 -35.58 -19.59 22.05
C HIS A 285 -35.85 -20.66 20.99
N SER A 286 -36.48 -21.76 21.41
CA SER A 286 -36.81 -22.97 20.64
C SER A 286 -37.90 -22.79 19.57
N GLY A 287 -38.16 -21.56 19.13
CA GLY A 287 -39.27 -21.21 18.22
C GLY A 287 -38.85 -20.52 16.91
N CYS A 288 -37.56 -20.37 16.63
CA CYS A 288 -37.11 -19.97 15.29
C CYS A 288 -37.18 -21.20 14.36
N GLU A 289 -37.98 -21.12 13.30
CA GLU A 289 -37.92 -22.08 12.18
C GLU A 289 -36.72 -21.77 11.30
#